data_AF-A0A843FYX9-F1
#
_entry.id   AF-A0A843FYX9-F1
#
_cell.length_a   1.000
_cell.length_b   1.000
_cell.length_c   1.000
_cell.angle_alpha   90.00
_cell.angle_beta   90.00
_cell.angle_gamma   90.00
#
_symmetry.space_group_name_H-M   'P 1'
#
loop_
_entity.id
_entity.type
_entity.pdbx_description
1 polymer ?
#
loop_
_entity_poly.entity_id
_entity_poly.type
_entity_poly.pdbx_seq_one_letter_code
_entity_poly.pdbx_strand_id
1 'polypeptide(L)'
;NGCGFSIDKSLIPTDDAAGIDFETAFFGAGDFGLLYVCSPETYEKIVADSPESDSLSLGYKIGVVTGGTGVLVDGSIVENRGYLHSWQ
;
A
#
# COMPACT_ATOMS: atom_id res chain seq x y z
N ASN A 1 -2.16 0.16 -17.77
CA ASN A 1 -1.58 1.45 -17.34
C ASN A 1 -0.09 1.63 -17.58
N GLY A 2 0.68 0.62 -18.03
CA GLY A 2 2.11 0.83 -18.40
C GLY A 2 2.97 1.41 -17.28
N CYS A 3 2.49 1.34 -16.04
CA CYS A 3 3.06 1.96 -14.86
C CYS A 3 3.21 0.90 -13.77
N GLY A 4 3.91 1.26 -12.71
CA GLY A 4 4.26 0.39 -11.62
C GLY A 4 4.30 1.16 -10.31
N PHE A 5 4.83 0.51 -9.29
CA PHE A 5 4.86 1.05 -7.94
C PHE A 5 6.23 0.84 -7.32
N SER A 6 6.76 1.87 -6.68
CA SER A 6 7.91 1.77 -5.78
C SER A 6 7.42 1.99 -4.37
N ILE A 7 7.54 0.97 -3.53
CA ILE A 7 7.04 0.92 -2.16
C ILE A 7 8.23 0.96 -1.21
N ASP A 8 8.10 1.76 -0.16
CA ASP A 8 9.02 1.77 0.98
C ASP A 8 8.45 0.82 2.04
N LYS A 9 9.17 -0.26 2.32
CA LYS A 9 8.74 -1.28 3.27
C LYS A 9 8.48 -0.72 4.66
N SER A 10 9.23 0.31 5.08
CA SER A 10 9.11 0.91 6.41
C SER A 10 7.82 1.72 6.59
N LEU A 11 7.14 2.06 5.50
CA LEU A 11 5.89 2.82 5.50
C LEU A 11 4.64 1.93 5.49
N ILE A 12 4.81 0.62 5.28
CA ILE A 12 3.70 -0.34 5.34
C ILE A 12 3.27 -0.48 6.81
N PRO A 13 1.99 -0.26 7.14
CA PRO A 13 1.50 -0.41 8.50
C PRO A 13 1.57 -1.88 8.93
N THR A 14 2.28 -2.12 10.02
CA THR A 14 2.35 -3.41 10.73
C THR A 14 1.78 -3.25 12.14
N ASP A 15 1.37 -4.35 12.76
CA ASP A 15 0.83 -4.34 14.12
C ASP A 15 1.40 -5.53 14.91
N ASP A 16 2.46 -5.27 15.68
CA ASP A 16 3.13 -6.28 16.50
C ASP A 16 2.19 -6.89 17.56
N ALA A 17 1.24 -6.12 18.09
CA ALA A 17 0.30 -6.60 19.10
C ALA A 17 -0.72 -7.58 18.50
N ALA A 18 -1.13 -7.35 17.24
CA ALA A 18 -1.95 -8.26 16.46
C ALA A 18 -1.14 -9.38 15.76
N GLY A 19 0.19 -9.35 15.84
CA GLY A 19 1.07 -10.29 15.14
C GLY A 19 1.11 -10.08 13.63
N ILE A 20 0.76 -8.89 13.15
CA ILE A 20 0.79 -8.52 11.73
C ILE A 20 2.18 -7.97 11.41
N ASP A 21 3.03 -8.83 10.86
CA ASP A 21 4.32 -8.45 10.31
C ASP A 21 4.20 -7.96 8.85
N PHE A 22 5.32 -7.58 8.24
CA PHE A 22 5.34 -7.14 6.84
C PHE A 22 4.83 -8.22 5.87
N GLU A 23 5.21 -9.50 6.06
CA GLU A 23 4.77 -10.57 5.16
C GLU A 23 3.25 -10.68 5.17
N THR A 24 2.64 -10.57 6.36
CA THR A 24 1.19 -10.57 6.55
C THR A 24 0.56 -9.31 5.98
N ALA A 25 1.09 -8.12 6.26
CA ALA A 25 0.53 -6.86 5.78
C ALA A 25 0.63 -6.70 4.25
N PHE A 26 1.66 -7.27 3.62
CA PHE A 26 1.93 -7.07 2.20
C PHE A 26 1.38 -8.18 1.30
N PHE A 27 1.46 -9.43 1.73
CA PHE A 27 0.98 -10.59 0.95
C PHE A 27 -0.27 -11.23 1.53
N GLY A 28 -0.67 -10.84 2.74
CA GLY A 28 -1.95 -11.21 3.29
C GLY A 28 -3.10 -10.69 2.42
N ALA A 29 -4.27 -11.23 2.71
CA ALA A 29 -5.50 -10.84 2.06
C ALA A 29 -6.61 -10.78 3.12
N GLY A 30 -7.73 -10.16 2.78
CA GLY A 30 -8.88 -10.08 3.68
C GLY A 30 -8.89 -8.88 4.62
N ASP A 31 -8.06 -7.87 4.38
CA ASP A 31 -8.07 -6.61 5.15
C ASP A 31 -9.24 -5.69 4.78
N PHE A 32 -9.84 -5.88 3.61
CA PHE A 32 -10.92 -5.04 3.04
C PHE A 32 -10.60 -3.53 2.99
N GLY A 33 -9.32 -3.17 3.09
CA GLY A 33 -8.84 -1.79 2.98
C GLY A 33 -8.82 -1.26 1.54
N LEU A 34 -8.66 0.05 1.41
CA LEU A 34 -8.51 0.72 0.12
C LEU A 34 -7.04 0.85 -0.26
N LEU A 35 -6.69 0.41 -1.47
CA LEU A 35 -5.45 0.78 -2.14
C LEU A 35 -5.79 1.77 -3.26
N TYR A 36 -5.29 3.00 -3.14
CA TYR A 36 -5.57 4.06 -4.11
C TYR A 36 -4.32 4.87 -4.43
N VAL A 37 -4.41 5.62 -5.53
CA VAL A 37 -3.38 6.58 -5.95
C VAL A 37 -4.02 7.95 -6.10
N CYS A 38 -3.28 9.00 -5.73
CA CYS A 38 -3.67 10.38 -5.96
C CYS A 38 -2.43 11.22 -6.28
N SER A 39 -2.64 12.39 -6.88
CA SER A 39 -1.55 13.34 -7.07
C SER A 39 -1.17 13.98 -5.72
N PRO A 40 0.05 14.51 -5.58
CA PRO A 40 0.45 15.24 -4.37
C PRO A 40 -0.53 16.36 -3.99
N GLU A 41 -1.04 17.10 -4.98
CA GLU A 41 -1.98 18.20 -4.75
C GLU A 41 -3.35 17.72 -4.25
N THR A 42 -3.80 16.55 -4.71
CA THR A 42 -5.00 15.92 -4.17
C THR A 42 -4.76 15.45 -2.74
N TYR A 43 -3.63 14.81 -2.47
CA TYR A 43 -3.28 14.36 -1.12
C TYR A 43 -3.26 15.53 -0.11
N GLU A 44 -2.61 16.64 -0.45
CA GLU A 44 -2.56 17.85 0.38
C GLU A 44 -3.95 18.40 0.71
N LYS A 45 -4.89 18.37 -0.26
CA LYS A 45 -6.28 18.79 -0.03
C LYS A 45 -7.01 17.86 0.94
N ILE A 46 -6.89 16.55 0.75
CA ILE A 46 -7.56 15.57 1.62
C ILE A 46 -7.05 15.72 3.06
N VAL A 47 -5.74 15.93 3.25
CA VAL A 47 -5.13 16.16 4.57
C VAL A 47 -5.60 17.49 5.17
N ALA A 48 -5.60 18.58 4.39
CA ALA A 48 -6.02 19.90 4.86
C ALA A 48 -7.51 19.97 5.26
N ASP A 49 -8.37 19.25 4.54
CA ASP A 49 -9.81 19.18 4.83
C ASP A 49 -10.15 18.20 5.98
N SER A 50 -9.16 17.40 6.43
CA SER A 50 -9.31 16.43 7.53
C SER A 50 -8.33 16.70 8.69
N PRO A 51 -8.32 17.90 9.30
CA PRO A 51 -7.32 18.28 10.31
C PRO A 51 -7.41 17.49 11.62
N GLU A 52 -8.52 16.77 11.87
CA GLU A 52 -8.72 15.92 13.06
C GLU A 52 -8.67 14.41 12.79
N SER A 53 -8.43 13.97 11.55
CA SER A 53 -8.33 12.54 11.28
C SER A 53 -6.94 12.01 11.67
N ASP A 54 -6.89 11.09 12.63
CA ASP A 54 -5.74 10.22 12.82
C ASP A 54 -5.30 9.63 11.47
N SER A 55 -4.00 9.36 11.29
CA SER A 55 -3.43 8.76 10.07
C SER A 55 -4.19 7.52 9.57
N LEU A 56 -4.93 6.84 10.46
CA LEU A 56 -5.82 5.72 10.17
C LEU A 56 -7.03 6.08 9.30
N SER A 57 -7.56 7.31 9.34
CA SER A 57 -8.75 7.69 8.56
C SER A 57 -8.42 8.11 7.12
N LEU A 58 -7.18 8.56 6.88
CA LEU A 58 -6.68 8.95 5.55
C LEU A 58 -5.94 7.80 4.85
N GLY A 59 -5.39 6.88 5.62
CA GLY A 59 -4.53 5.79 5.15
C GLY A 59 -3.06 6.19 5.10
N TYR A 60 -2.21 5.21 4.76
CA TYR A 60 -0.76 5.34 4.79
C TYR A 60 -0.23 5.59 3.38
N LYS A 61 0.60 6.62 3.20
CA LYS A 61 1.39 6.77 1.97
C LYS A 61 2.55 5.79 2.02
N ILE A 62 2.44 4.70 1.26
CA ILE A 62 3.41 3.59 1.26
C ILE A 62 4.41 3.64 0.10
N GLY A 63 4.20 4.52 -0.88
CA GLY A 63 5.01 4.53 -2.09
C GLY A 63 4.60 5.56 -3.13
N VAL A 64 5.09 5.35 -4.35
CA VAL A 64 4.86 6.21 -5.52
C VAL A 64 4.60 5.39 -6.78
N VAL A 65 3.87 5.98 -7.72
CA VAL A 65 3.69 5.42 -9.07
C VAL A 65 4.94 5.67 -9.90
N THR A 66 5.38 4.66 -10.64
CA THR A 66 6.56 4.72 -11.53
C THR A 66 6.18 4.48 -12.99
N GLY A 67 7.04 4.91 -13.91
CA GLY A 67 6.83 4.78 -15.36
C GLY A 67 7.09 3.39 -15.97
N GLY A 68 7.53 2.41 -15.18
CA GLY A 68 7.78 1.03 -15.64
C GLY A 68 6.75 0.06 -15.06
N THR A 69 6.52 -1.09 -15.68
CA THR A 69 5.58 -2.10 -15.14
C THR A 69 6.18 -2.87 -13.97
N GLY A 70 5.39 -3.12 -12.92
CA GLY A 70 5.76 -4.00 -11.81
C GLY A 70 5.67 -3.31 -10.44
N VAL A 71 5.92 -4.08 -9.38
CA VAL A 71 5.97 -3.59 -8.01
C VAL A 71 7.39 -3.82 -7.48
N LEU A 72 8.02 -2.74 -7.01
CA LEU A 72 9.29 -2.78 -6.32
C LEU A 72 9.07 -2.49 -4.83
N VAL A 73 9.69 -3.29 -3.97
CA VAL A 73 9.79 -3.01 -2.53
C VAL A 73 11.26 -2.78 -2.21
N ASP A 74 11.59 -1.60 -1.67
CA ASP A 74 12.96 -1.17 -1.40
C ASP A 74 13.90 -1.33 -2.62
N GLY A 75 13.37 -1.06 -3.81
CA GLY A 75 14.10 -1.16 -5.08
C GLY A 75 14.22 -2.56 -5.67
N SER A 76 13.71 -3.59 -5.00
CA SER A 76 13.73 -4.98 -5.50
C SER A 76 12.38 -5.37 -6.10
N ILE A 77 12.38 -6.03 -7.27
CA ILE A 77 11.16 -6.55 -7.90
C ILE A 77 10.55 -7.62 -6.99
N VAL A 78 9.24 -7.54 -6.78
CA VAL A 78 8.49 -8.51 -5.98
C VAL A 78 7.57 -9.35 -6.85
N GLU A 79 7.56 -10.66 -6.62
CA GLU A 79 6.64 -11.59 -7.28
C GLU A 79 5.22 -11.48 -6.71
N ASN A 80 4.22 -11.66 -7.57
CA ASN A 80 2.83 -11.68 -7.12
C ASN A 80 2.52 -12.99 -6.37
N ARG A 81 2.26 -12.87 -5.06
CA ARG A 81 1.89 -13.99 -4.17
C ARG A 81 0.45 -13.89 -3.65
N GLY A 82 -0.37 -13.02 -4.24
CA GLY A 82 -1.76 -12.85 -3.83
C GLY A 82 -2.59 -14.11 -4.00
N TYR A 83 -3.69 -14.20 -3.24
CA TYR A 83 -4.61 -15.34 -3.30
C TYR A 83 -5.13 -15.57 -4.72
N LEU A 84 -5.00 -16.82 -5.19
CA LEU A 84 -5.55 -17.29 -6.45
C LEU A 84 -6.33 -18.57 -6.20
N HIS A 85 -7.66 -18.51 -6.32
CA HIS A 85 -8.49 -19.70 -6.20
C HIS A 85 -8.25 -20.64 -7.39
N SER A 86 -8.11 -21.94 -7.13
CA SER A 86 -8.14 -22.98 -8.15
C SER A 86 -9.30 -23.92 -7.88
N TRP A 87 -10.23 -24.00 -8.82
CA TRP A 87 -11.25 -25.05 -8.81
C TRP A 87 -10.59 -26.35 -9.26
N GLN A 88 -10.53 -27.35 -8.37
CA GLN A 88 -10.23 -28.74 -8.73
C GLN A 88 -11.52 -29.55 -8.77
#